data_AF-A0A0H3GCL8-F1
#
_entry.id   AF-A0A0H3GCL8-F1
#
_cell.length_a   1.000
_cell.length_b   1.000
_cell.length_c   1.000
_cell.angle_alpha   90.00
_cell.angle_beta   90.00
_cell.angle_gamma   90.00
#
_symmetry.space_group_name_H-M   'P 1'
#
loop_
_entity.id
_entity.type
_entity.pdbx_description
1 polymer ?
#
loop_
_entity_poly.entity_id
_entity_poly.type
_entity_poly.pdbx_seq_one_letter_code
_entity_poly.pdbx_strand_id
1 'polypeptide(L)'
;MTDKLLKQHKRLLEQQHKLPYTINLDGEVFTIIIYTKLSKVAGVTVLNSQEEPATVKEAEAVVNRIQKYNFYFEYLGKRAHVIKERDSIIAEKIEQTQLILNDNTIFGEKMQPTIDELNLAMEVYKQQQRKMDVYQEDITLLNQKIKMQGEILEEDWESAENLSIAFAKAAYAQSIYLEATRKNRKQLAKWFHLHQKELPTDKQKALGKMVSVLSDTNAGLVFDQIISLRPLLEEGLMLDHEQSLTQRAAEFNKEFETHCRFYKPNINKVKNLIRQ
;
A
#
# COMPACT_ATOMS: atom_id res chain seq x y z
N MET A 1 -36.29 -7.08 31.35
CA MET A 1 -35.05 -7.04 32.17
C MET A 1 -33.82 -7.63 31.47
N THR A 2 -33.98 -8.44 30.42
CA THR A 2 -32.90 -9.07 29.62
C THR A 2 -32.04 -8.08 28.81
N ASP A 3 -32.63 -6.97 28.37
CA ASP A 3 -31.97 -6.01 27.46
C ASP A 3 -30.87 -5.15 28.13
N LYS A 4 -31.01 -4.88 29.44
CA LYS A 4 -29.98 -4.18 30.23
C LYS A 4 -28.75 -5.06 30.48
N LEU A 5 -28.96 -6.36 30.74
CA LEU A 5 -27.88 -7.34 30.93
C LEU A 5 -27.09 -7.56 29.63
N LEU A 6 -27.78 -7.63 28.48
CA LEU A 6 -27.17 -7.71 27.16
C LEU A 6 -26.33 -6.46 26.80
N LYS A 7 -26.81 -5.25 27.14
CA LYS A 7 -26.03 -4.01 26.99
C LYS A 7 -24.79 -3.97 27.89
N GLN A 8 -24.88 -4.44 29.13
CA GLN A 8 -23.73 -4.55 30.03
C GLN A 8 -22.70 -5.57 29.54
N HIS A 9 -23.14 -6.75 29.10
CA HIS A 9 -22.24 -7.78 28.56
C HIS A 9 -21.60 -7.36 27.23
N LYS A 10 -22.29 -6.57 26.40
CA LYS A 10 -21.70 -6.00 25.17
C LYS A 10 -20.59 -4.98 25.44
N ARG A 11 -20.66 -4.22 26.54
CA ARG A 11 -19.60 -3.28 27.00
C ARG A 11 -18.39 -4.01 27.60
N LEU A 12 -18.57 -5.17 28.23
CA LEU A 12 -17.48 -5.95 28.84
C LEU A 12 -16.46 -6.52 27.82
N LEU A 13 -16.80 -6.59 26.54
CA LEU A 13 -15.90 -7.03 25.45
C LEU A 13 -15.32 -5.87 24.64
N GLU A 14 -15.59 -4.64 25.06
CA GLU A 14 -15.14 -3.45 24.36
C GLU A 14 -13.82 -2.95 24.95
N GLN A 15 -12.85 -2.76 24.08
CA GLN A 15 -11.56 -2.20 24.45
C GLN A 15 -11.54 -0.71 24.13
N GLN A 16 -11.15 0.09 25.11
CA GLN A 16 -10.99 1.53 24.98
C GLN A 16 -9.53 1.85 24.66
N HIS A 17 -9.31 2.61 23.60
CA HIS A 17 -8.00 3.06 23.15
C HIS A 17 -7.99 4.57 23.03
N LYS A 18 -7.30 5.25 23.95
CA LYS A 18 -7.00 6.68 23.79
C LYS A 18 -5.91 6.80 22.73
N LEU A 19 -6.14 7.61 21.70
CA LEU A 19 -5.11 7.88 20.71
C LEU A 19 -3.93 8.58 21.40
N PRO A 20 -2.68 8.27 21.00
CA PRO A 20 -1.51 8.85 21.64
C PRO A 20 -1.23 10.29 21.16
N TYR A 21 -2.10 10.85 20.33
CA TYR A 21 -2.03 12.20 19.80
C TYR A 21 -3.39 12.87 19.85
N THR A 22 -3.38 14.19 19.91
CA THR A 22 -4.55 15.05 19.83
C THR A 22 -4.71 15.65 18.43
N ILE A 23 -5.86 16.26 18.16
CA ILE A 23 -6.14 16.99 16.92
C ILE A 23 -6.51 18.43 17.25
N ASN A 24 -5.87 19.37 16.59
CA ASN A 24 -6.20 20.78 16.64
C ASN A 24 -7.29 21.13 15.63
N LEU A 25 -8.36 21.79 16.08
CA LEU A 25 -9.33 22.45 15.23
C LEU A 25 -9.47 23.91 15.69
N ASP A 26 -9.14 24.84 14.81
CA ASP A 26 -9.32 26.29 15.03
C ASP A 26 -8.72 26.82 16.34
N GLY A 27 -7.62 26.21 16.81
CA GLY A 27 -6.92 26.57 18.04
C GLY A 27 -7.35 25.78 19.28
N GLU A 28 -8.36 24.92 19.17
CA GLU A 28 -8.80 24.03 20.24
C GLU A 28 -8.28 22.60 20.03
N VAL A 29 -7.79 21.99 21.11
CA VAL A 29 -7.15 20.67 21.08
C VAL A 29 -8.11 19.61 21.58
N PHE A 30 -8.32 18.57 20.77
CA PHE A 30 -9.24 17.49 21.05
C PHE A 30 -8.53 16.17 21.34
N THR A 31 -8.94 15.51 22.41
CA THR A 31 -8.54 14.15 22.75
C THR A 31 -9.51 13.15 22.13
N ILE A 32 -8.98 12.06 21.56
CA ILE A 32 -9.81 11.03 20.92
C ILE A 32 -9.67 9.69 21.61
N ILE A 33 -10.82 9.05 21.82
CA ILE A 33 -10.95 7.73 22.41
C ILE A 33 -11.71 6.83 21.43
N ILE A 34 -11.07 5.77 20.97
CA ILE A 34 -11.65 4.78 20.06
C ILE A 34 -12.06 3.55 20.87
N TYR A 35 -13.30 3.10 20.65
CA TYR A 35 -13.83 1.87 21.21
C TYR A 35 -13.80 0.78 20.14
N THR A 36 -13.22 -0.37 20.47
CA THR A 36 -13.12 -1.52 19.56
C THR A 36 -13.75 -2.77 20.15
N LYS A 37 -14.42 -3.54 19.30
CA LYS A 37 -15.03 -4.82 19.64
C LYS A 37 -14.73 -5.83 18.54
N LEU A 38 -14.12 -6.97 18.91
CA LEU A 38 -13.68 -8.00 17.95
C LEU A 38 -12.85 -7.38 16.81
N SER A 39 -11.92 -6.49 17.16
CA SER A 39 -11.05 -5.74 16.23
C SER A 39 -11.76 -4.79 15.25
N LYS A 40 -13.05 -4.53 15.44
CA LYS A 40 -13.81 -3.52 14.67
C LYS A 40 -14.08 -2.29 15.54
N VAL A 41 -14.03 -1.10 14.94
CA VAL A 41 -14.43 0.12 15.62
C VAL A 41 -15.93 0.05 15.94
N ALA A 42 -16.25 0.16 17.22
CA ALA A 42 -17.60 0.12 17.76
C ALA A 42 -18.07 1.49 18.26
N GLY A 43 -17.16 2.46 18.40
CA GLY A 43 -17.50 3.86 18.58
C GLY A 43 -16.28 4.76 18.77
N VAL A 44 -16.49 6.07 18.77
CA VAL A 44 -15.47 7.10 18.96
C VAL A 44 -16.04 8.18 19.87
N THR A 45 -15.28 8.57 20.90
CA THR A 45 -15.58 9.75 21.72
C THR A 45 -14.50 10.79 21.49
N VAL A 46 -14.92 12.04 21.37
CA VAL A 46 -14.05 13.21 21.20
C VAL A 46 -14.27 14.11 22.41
N LEU A 47 -13.18 14.45 23.10
CA LEU A 47 -13.18 15.29 24.29
C LEU A 47 -12.45 16.60 23.98
N ASN A 48 -12.94 17.72 24.50
CA ASN A 48 -12.27 19.01 24.44
C ASN A 48 -11.10 19.10 25.46
N SER A 49 -10.48 20.29 25.55
CA SER A 49 -9.36 20.54 26.47
C SER A 49 -9.72 20.43 27.96
N GLN A 50 -11.00 20.50 28.31
CA GLN A 50 -11.55 20.36 29.65
C GLN A 50 -11.98 18.91 29.97
N GLU A 51 -11.67 17.96 29.08
CA GLU A 51 -12.10 16.55 29.14
C GLU A 51 -13.62 16.34 29.06
N GLU A 52 -14.35 17.34 28.55
CA GLU A 52 -15.80 17.25 28.32
C GLU A 52 -16.10 16.77 26.89
N PRO A 53 -17.23 16.08 26.64
CA PRO A 53 -17.62 15.68 25.30
C PRO A 53 -17.75 16.87 24.34
N ALA A 54 -17.06 16.80 23.21
CA ALA A 54 -17.16 17.81 22.16
C ALA A 54 -18.57 17.85 21.56
N THR A 55 -18.95 19.00 20.98
CA THR A 55 -20.21 19.14 20.27
C THR A 55 -20.28 18.17 19.08
N VAL A 56 -21.48 17.88 18.57
CA VAL A 56 -21.64 16.94 17.44
C VAL A 56 -20.82 17.41 16.24
N LYS A 57 -20.80 18.72 15.99
CA LYS A 57 -20.12 19.33 14.85
C LYS A 57 -18.60 19.22 14.98
N GLU A 58 -18.05 19.48 16.17
CA GLU A 58 -16.61 19.33 16.45
C GLU A 58 -16.19 17.86 16.36
N ALA A 59 -16.95 16.96 17.00
CA ALA A 59 -16.67 15.54 16.95
C ALA A 59 -16.67 15.00 15.51
N GLU A 60 -17.64 15.42 14.68
CA GLU A 60 -17.68 15.11 13.25
C GLU A 60 -16.44 15.63 12.50
N ALA A 61 -16.00 16.86 12.78
CA ALA A 61 -14.80 17.44 12.17
C ALA A 61 -13.50 16.72 12.58
N VAL A 62 -13.33 16.40 13.87
CA VAL A 62 -12.18 15.65 14.38
C VAL A 62 -12.13 14.25 13.78
N VAL A 63 -13.28 13.54 13.76
CA VAL A 63 -13.38 12.21 13.18
C VAL A 63 -13.07 12.21 11.69
N ASN A 64 -13.50 13.22 10.94
CA ASN A 64 -13.12 13.37 9.53
C ASN A 64 -11.60 13.49 9.35
N ARG A 65 -10.92 14.29 10.19
CA ARG A 65 -9.45 14.39 10.13
C ARG A 65 -8.78 13.04 10.39
N ILE A 66 -9.25 12.28 11.39
CA ILE A 66 -8.73 10.93 11.68
C ILE A 66 -8.90 9.99 10.49
N GLN A 67 -10.06 10.04 9.84
CA GLN A 67 -10.31 9.20 8.68
C GLN A 67 -9.45 9.58 7.49
N LYS A 68 -9.21 10.88 7.27
CA LYS A 68 -8.25 11.35 6.26
C LYS A 68 -6.84 10.81 6.56
N TYR A 69 -6.41 10.87 7.82
CA TYR A 69 -5.11 10.33 8.24
C TYR A 69 -5.02 8.81 7.98
N ASN A 70 -6.07 8.06 8.35
CA ASN A 70 -6.11 6.61 8.11
C ASN A 70 -6.11 6.26 6.62
N PHE A 71 -6.81 7.06 5.80
CA PHE A 71 -6.86 6.89 4.36
C PHE A 71 -5.46 6.97 3.72
N TYR A 72 -4.61 7.91 4.16
CA TYR A 72 -3.25 8.08 3.64
C TYR A 72 -2.40 6.79 3.70
N PHE A 73 -2.65 5.92 4.68
CA PHE A 73 -1.85 4.70 4.85
C PHE A 73 -2.68 3.42 4.73
N GLU A 74 -3.93 3.49 4.27
CA GLU A 74 -4.80 2.33 4.15
C GLU A 74 -4.22 1.28 3.20
N TYR A 75 -3.76 1.71 2.02
CA TYR A 75 -3.17 0.80 1.03
C TYR A 75 -1.90 0.13 1.58
N LEU A 76 -1.00 0.89 2.22
CA LEU A 76 0.19 0.36 2.86
C LEU A 76 -0.17 -0.71 3.90
N GLY A 77 -1.15 -0.43 4.77
CA GLY A 77 -1.62 -1.38 5.78
C GLY A 77 -2.17 -2.68 5.17
N LYS A 78 -2.94 -2.59 4.08
CA LYS A 78 -3.42 -3.79 3.35
C LYS A 78 -2.28 -4.56 2.71
N ARG A 79 -1.34 -3.87 2.06
CA ARG A 79 -0.18 -4.46 1.41
C ARG A 79 0.69 -5.22 2.41
N ALA A 80 1.04 -4.60 3.53
CA ALA A 80 1.84 -5.21 4.59
C ALA A 80 1.20 -6.48 5.14
N HIS A 81 -0.13 -6.48 5.33
CA HIS A 81 -0.86 -7.66 5.83
C HIS A 81 -0.83 -8.84 4.85
N VAL A 82 -0.96 -8.58 3.55
CA VAL A 82 -1.04 -9.62 2.51
C VAL A 82 0.34 -10.17 2.15
N ILE A 83 1.35 -9.30 2.03
CA ILE A 83 2.66 -9.64 1.46
C ILE A 83 3.71 -9.95 2.52
N LYS A 84 3.64 -9.33 3.72
CA LYS A 84 4.53 -9.60 4.87
C LYS A 84 6.03 -9.57 4.51
N GLU A 85 6.51 -8.46 3.94
CA GLU A 85 7.94 -8.20 3.60
C GLU A 85 8.55 -9.10 2.50
N ARG A 86 7.75 -9.99 1.90
CA ARG A 86 8.24 -10.91 0.86
C ARG A 86 8.67 -10.16 -0.40
N ASP A 87 8.13 -8.97 -0.66
CA ASP A 87 8.44 -8.16 -1.82
C ASP A 87 9.88 -7.61 -1.81
N SER A 88 10.39 -7.12 -0.68
CA SER A 88 11.80 -6.69 -0.57
C SER A 88 12.77 -7.85 -0.79
N ILE A 89 12.48 -9.03 -0.20
CA ILE A 89 13.30 -10.24 -0.38
C ILE A 89 13.31 -10.70 -1.85
N ILE A 90 12.16 -10.61 -2.53
CA ILE A 90 12.07 -10.96 -3.95
C ILE A 90 12.85 -9.95 -4.79
N ALA A 91 12.83 -8.65 -4.46
CA ALA A 91 13.59 -7.63 -5.17
C ALA A 91 15.10 -7.91 -5.11
N GLU A 92 15.63 -8.27 -3.94
CA GLU A 92 17.04 -8.65 -3.76
C GLU A 92 17.41 -9.89 -4.60
N LYS A 93 16.55 -10.93 -4.59
CA LYS A 93 16.79 -12.14 -5.39
C LYS A 93 16.81 -11.83 -6.88
N ILE A 94 15.90 -11.00 -7.36
CA ILE A 94 15.85 -10.56 -8.77
C ILE A 94 17.12 -9.81 -9.10
N GLU A 95 17.57 -8.88 -8.26
CA GLU A 95 18.80 -8.13 -8.49
C GLU A 95 20.01 -9.05 -8.67
N GLN A 96 20.13 -10.08 -7.84
CA GLN A 96 21.23 -11.04 -7.91
C GLN A 96 21.21 -11.91 -9.17
N THR A 97 20.05 -12.12 -9.80
CA THR A 97 19.89 -13.07 -10.91
C THR A 97 19.57 -12.43 -12.27
N GLN A 98 19.11 -11.19 -12.30
CA GLN A 98 18.55 -10.55 -13.51
C GLN A 98 19.58 -10.30 -14.62
N LEU A 99 20.87 -10.17 -14.29
CA LEU A 99 21.92 -9.85 -15.28
C LEU A 99 21.89 -10.77 -16.51
N ILE A 100 21.50 -12.04 -16.31
CA ILE A 100 21.40 -13.04 -17.39
C ILE A 100 20.38 -12.66 -18.47
N LEU A 101 19.38 -11.83 -18.16
CA LEU A 101 18.39 -11.37 -19.14
C LEU A 101 18.98 -10.37 -20.14
N ASN A 102 20.11 -9.73 -19.84
CA ASN A 102 20.80 -8.79 -20.72
C ASN A 102 21.80 -9.46 -21.68
N ASP A 103 21.94 -10.78 -21.63
CA ASP A 103 22.88 -11.50 -22.50
C ASP A 103 22.25 -11.77 -23.87
N ASN A 104 22.64 -10.92 -24.83
CA ASN A 104 22.16 -10.94 -26.22
C ASN A 104 22.55 -12.21 -27.00
N THR A 105 23.34 -13.12 -26.42
CA THR A 105 23.71 -14.40 -27.07
C THR A 105 22.80 -15.57 -26.67
N ILE A 106 21.89 -15.37 -25.71
CA ILE A 106 21.00 -16.41 -25.21
C ILE A 106 19.72 -16.48 -26.04
N PHE A 107 19.14 -15.32 -26.34
CA PHE A 107 17.81 -15.22 -26.95
C PHE A 107 17.91 -14.81 -28.41
N GLY A 108 17.17 -15.50 -29.29
CA GLY A 108 17.04 -15.10 -30.69
C GLY A 108 16.03 -13.96 -30.87
N GLU A 109 15.98 -13.40 -32.08
CA GLU A 109 15.15 -12.23 -32.45
C GLU A 109 13.68 -12.33 -32.03
N LYS A 110 13.10 -13.54 -32.04
CA LYS A 110 11.69 -13.75 -31.66
C LYS A 110 11.45 -13.65 -30.15
N MET A 111 12.42 -14.04 -29.34
CA MET A 111 12.28 -14.07 -27.88
C MET A 111 12.80 -12.77 -27.24
N GLN A 112 13.74 -12.09 -27.90
CA GLN A 112 14.37 -10.87 -27.38
C GLN A 112 13.37 -9.80 -26.92
N PRO A 113 12.31 -9.44 -27.69
CA PRO A 113 11.35 -8.42 -27.25
C PRO A 113 10.64 -8.79 -25.94
N THR A 114 10.24 -10.07 -25.78
CA THR A 114 9.63 -10.58 -24.54
C THR A 114 10.58 -10.44 -23.35
N ILE A 115 11.88 -10.68 -23.57
CA ILE A 115 12.91 -10.58 -22.54
C ILE A 115 13.17 -9.12 -22.19
N ASP A 116 13.24 -8.22 -23.17
CA ASP A 116 13.44 -6.79 -22.95
C ASP A 116 12.32 -6.21 -22.07
N GLU A 117 11.06 -6.53 -22.39
CA GLU A 117 9.90 -6.13 -21.59
C GLU A 117 9.94 -6.71 -20.17
N LEU A 118 10.27 -8.00 -20.03
CA LEU A 118 10.36 -8.66 -18.73
C LEU A 118 11.48 -8.05 -17.89
N ASN A 119 12.63 -7.78 -18.51
CA ASN A 119 13.78 -7.17 -17.88
C ASN A 119 13.47 -5.74 -17.41
N LEU A 120 12.78 -4.94 -18.24
CA LEU A 120 12.29 -3.63 -17.84
C LEU A 120 11.33 -3.73 -16.64
N ALA A 121 10.38 -4.66 -16.65
CA ALA A 121 9.46 -4.84 -15.53
C ALA A 121 10.18 -5.26 -14.24
N MET A 122 11.23 -6.08 -14.33
CA MET A 122 12.05 -6.45 -13.17
C MET A 122 12.88 -5.27 -12.66
N GLU A 123 13.38 -4.41 -13.54
CA GLU A 123 14.06 -3.18 -13.16
C GLU A 123 13.11 -2.21 -12.44
N VAL A 124 11.92 -1.97 -13.02
CA VAL A 124 10.86 -1.18 -12.37
C VAL A 124 10.50 -1.80 -11.03
N TYR A 125 10.32 -3.12 -10.95
CA TYR A 125 9.96 -3.80 -9.72
C TYR A 125 10.93 -3.51 -8.56
N LYS A 126 12.23 -3.71 -8.79
CA LYS A 126 13.28 -3.47 -7.79
C LYS A 126 13.34 -1.99 -7.39
N GLN A 127 13.34 -1.09 -8.38
CA GLN A 127 13.47 0.34 -8.12
C GLN A 127 12.29 0.88 -7.32
N GLN A 128 11.06 0.49 -7.68
CA GLN A 128 9.88 0.93 -6.95
C GLN A 128 9.79 0.26 -5.57
N GLN A 129 10.22 -1.00 -5.43
CA GLN A 129 10.26 -1.65 -4.12
C GLN A 129 11.19 -0.90 -3.16
N ARG A 130 12.42 -0.59 -3.59
CA ARG A 130 13.36 0.18 -2.77
C ARG A 130 12.81 1.53 -2.34
N LYS A 131 12.12 2.24 -3.24
CA LYS A 131 11.46 3.51 -2.90
C LYS A 131 10.38 3.31 -1.84
N MET A 132 9.53 2.29 -2.00
CA MET A 132 8.48 1.97 -1.03
C MET A 132 9.05 1.57 0.32
N ASP A 133 10.17 0.84 0.36
CA ASP A 133 10.84 0.45 1.61
C ASP A 133 11.31 1.70 2.38
N VAL A 134 11.92 2.67 1.68
CA VAL A 134 12.31 3.97 2.25
C VAL A 134 11.08 4.74 2.75
N TYR A 135 10.03 4.86 1.93
CA TYR A 135 8.82 5.58 2.34
C TYR A 135 8.11 4.92 3.52
N GLN A 136 8.14 3.58 3.62
CA GLN A 136 7.58 2.87 4.76
C GLN A 136 8.35 3.17 6.06
N GLU A 137 9.68 3.30 5.98
CA GLU A 137 10.51 3.75 7.09
C GLU A 137 10.16 5.19 7.48
N ASP A 138 10.08 6.11 6.52
CA ASP A 138 9.70 7.51 6.75
C ASP A 138 8.31 7.63 7.39
N ILE A 139 7.32 6.84 6.93
CA ILE A 139 5.97 6.78 7.52
C ILE A 139 6.04 6.26 8.96
N THR A 140 6.89 5.27 9.23
CA THR A 140 7.08 4.74 10.58
C THR A 140 7.67 5.80 11.50
N LEU A 141 8.69 6.53 11.03
CA LEU A 141 9.32 7.64 11.76
C LEU A 141 8.35 8.79 12.01
N LEU A 142 7.54 9.18 11.02
CA LEU A 142 6.50 10.19 11.17
C LEU A 142 5.49 9.81 12.26
N ASN A 143 4.99 8.57 12.23
CA ASN A 143 4.06 8.08 13.24
C ASN A 143 4.70 8.03 14.65
N GLN A 144 5.99 7.71 14.75
CA GLN A 144 6.73 7.77 16.01
C GLN A 144 6.91 9.21 16.50
N LYS A 145 7.28 10.14 15.62
CA LYS A 145 7.37 11.58 15.91
C LYS A 145 6.05 12.10 16.48
N ILE A 146 4.94 11.88 15.77
CA ILE A 146 3.59 12.29 16.20
C ILE A 146 3.25 11.72 17.58
N LYS A 147 3.58 10.43 17.81
CA LYS A 147 3.34 9.77 19.10
C LYS A 147 4.14 10.42 20.24
N MET A 148 5.39 10.82 19.99
CA MET A 148 6.23 11.48 20.99
C MET A 148 5.80 12.93 21.23
N GLN A 149 5.36 13.61 20.18
CA GLN A 149 4.88 14.99 20.20
C GLN A 149 3.52 15.13 20.89
N GLY A 150 2.64 14.13 20.75
CA GLY A 150 1.32 14.11 21.40
C GLY A 150 0.23 14.93 20.69
N GLU A 151 0.53 15.51 19.53
CA GLU A 151 -0.39 16.30 18.70
C GLU A 151 0.00 16.09 17.22
N ILE A 152 -0.96 16.12 16.30
CA ILE A 152 -0.65 16.17 14.85
C ILE A 152 -0.64 17.63 14.40
N LEU A 153 0.53 18.15 14.04
CA LEU A 153 0.71 19.52 13.55
C LEU A 153 0.47 19.59 12.03
N GLU A 154 0.34 20.82 11.50
CA GLU A 154 0.08 21.03 10.06
C GLU A 154 1.18 20.41 9.17
N GLU A 155 2.44 20.53 9.57
CA GLU A 155 3.57 19.89 8.88
C GLU A 155 3.49 18.36 8.86
N ASP A 156 2.88 17.76 9.88
CA ASP A 156 2.71 16.31 9.96
C ASP A 156 1.61 15.84 9.00
N TRP A 157 0.56 16.64 8.82
CA TRP A 157 -0.48 16.40 7.81
C TRP A 157 0.07 16.46 6.39
N GLU A 158 0.85 17.50 6.08
CA GLU A 158 1.50 17.66 4.79
C GLU A 158 2.48 16.51 4.52
N SER A 159 3.28 16.13 5.53
CA SER A 159 4.21 15.00 5.42
C SER A 159 3.48 13.68 5.16
N ALA A 160 2.38 13.42 5.89
CA ALA A 160 1.59 12.21 5.71
C ALA A 160 0.96 12.13 4.31
N GLU A 161 0.43 13.24 3.81
CA GLU A 161 -0.14 13.31 2.46
C GLU A 161 0.93 13.07 1.38
N ASN A 162 2.08 13.75 1.48
CA ASN A 162 3.17 13.60 0.53
C ASN A 162 3.73 12.16 0.52
N LEU A 163 3.91 11.56 1.68
CA LEU A 163 4.37 10.17 1.81
C LEU A 163 3.35 9.17 1.24
N SER A 164 2.06 9.37 1.52
CA SER A 164 0.97 8.57 0.93
C SER A 164 1.02 8.60 -0.59
N ILE A 165 1.09 9.80 -1.17
CA ILE A 165 1.17 10.00 -2.62
C ILE A 165 2.42 9.31 -3.18
N ALA A 166 3.59 9.54 -2.59
CA ALA A 166 4.84 8.95 -3.06
C ALA A 166 4.81 7.41 -3.03
N PHE A 167 4.29 6.84 -1.94
CA PHE A 167 4.13 5.39 -1.80
C PHE A 167 3.17 4.82 -2.84
N ALA A 168 1.99 5.42 -3.01
CA ALA A 168 0.98 4.95 -3.95
C ALA A 168 1.47 5.03 -5.40
N LYS A 169 2.16 6.11 -5.79
CA LYS A 169 2.75 6.26 -7.12
C LYS A 169 3.75 5.13 -7.43
N ALA A 170 4.63 4.81 -6.47
CA ALA A 170 5.59 3.72 -6.61
C ALA A 170 4.89 2.36 -6.70
N ALA A 171 3.92 2.10 -5.81
CA ALA A 171 3.14 0.86 -5.79
C ALA A 171 2.36 0.63 -7.08
N TYR A 172 1.74 1.69 -7.61
CA TYR A 172 0.97 1.62 -8.84
C TYR A 172 1.85 1.29 -10.05
N ALA A 173 2.94 2.02 -10.24
CA ALA A 173 3.91 1.76 -11.30
C ALA A 173 4.44 0.32 -11.22
N GLN A 174 4.77 -0.17 -10.03
CA GLN A 174 5.16 -1.57 -9.85
C GLN A 174 4.04 -2.53 -10.30
N SER A 175 2.80 -2.30 -9.89
CA SER A 175 1.67 -3.21 -10.17
C SER A 175 1.36 -3.36 -11.67
N ILE A 176 1.36 -2.27 -12.44
CA ILE A 176 0.98 -2.30 -13.85
C ILE A 176 2.04 -2.99 -14.73
N TYR A 177 3.33 -2.82 -14.41
CA TYR A 177 4.42 -3.50 -15.12
C TYR A 177 4.44 -5.00 -14.82
N LEU A 178 4.16 -5.39 -13.57
CA LEU A 178 4.03 -6.81 -13.19
C LEU A 178 2.86 -7.51 -13.87
N GLU A 179 1.73 -6.80 -14.05
CA GLU A 179 0.57 -7.36 -14.75
C GLU A 179 0.86 -7.51 -16.25
N ALA A 180 1.40 -6.47 -16.90
CA ALA A 180 1.72 -6.47 -18.33
C ALA A 180 2.65 -7.64 -18.71
N THR A 181 3.62 -7.95 -17.85
CA THR A 181 4.62 -9.00 -18.10
C THR A 181 4.26 -10.37 -17.51
N ARG A 182 3.04 -10.56 -17.01
CA ARG A 182 2.58 -11.86 -16.45
C ARG A 182 2.70 -13.00 -17.46
N LYS A 183 2.41 -12.78 -18.74
CA LYS A 183 2.56 -13.79 -19.80
C LYS A 183 4.02 -14.04 -20.15
N ASN A 184 4.85 -13.01 -20.14
CA ASN A 184 6.27 -13.07 -20.50
C ASN A 184 7.04 -13.99 -19.55
N ARG A 185 6.72 -13.97 -18.24
CA ARG A 185 7.27 -14.92 -17.25
C ARG A 185 7.05 -16.39 -17.65
N LYS A 186 5.84 -16.73 -18.08
CA LYS A 186 5.48 -18.10 -18.51
C LYS A 186 6.18 -18.46 -19.83
N GLN A 187 6.30 -17.50 -20.74
CA GLN A 187 7.03 -17.70 -21.99
C GLN A 187 8.51 -17.97 -21.74
N LEU A 188 9.17 -17.21 -20.85
CA LEU A 188 10.56 -17.44 -20.47
C LEU A 188 10.76 -18.84 -19.87
N ALA A 189 9.91 -19.25 -18.92
CA ALA A 189 10.00 -20.57 -18.31
C ALA A 189 9.86 -21.69 -19.37
N LYS A 190 8.87 -21.57 -20.26
CA LYS A 190 8.68 -22.53 -21.37
C LYS A 190 9.87 -22.55 -22.31
N TRP A 191 10.38 -21.38 -22.69
CA TRP A 191 11.54 -21.26 -23.58
C TRP A 191 12.78 -21.92 -22.96
N PHE A 192 13.04 -21.66 -21.68
CA PHE A 192 14.16 -22.26 -20.95
C PHE A 192 14.05 -23.79 -20.93
N HIS A 193 12.89 -24.35 -20.62
CA HIS A 193 12.72 -25.81 -20.61
C HIS A 193 13.02 -26.48 -21.95
N LEU A 194 12.73 -25.80 -23.06
CA LEU A 194 12.97 -26.31 -24.41
C LEU A 194 14.45 -26.21 -24.82
N HIS A 195 15.14 -25.12 -24.47
CA HIS A 195 16.48 -24.81 -25.00
C HIS A 195 17.62 -24.97 -23.99
N GLN A 196 17.34 -25.26 -22.72
CA GLN A 196 18.35 -25.31 -21.66
C GLN A 196 19.54 -26.25 -21.94
N LYS A 197 19.37 -27.31 -22.74
CA LYS A 197 20.44 -28.26 -23.09
C LYS A 197 21.42 -27.72 -24.14
N GLU A 198 21.00 -26.70 -24.89
CA GLU A 198 21.79 -26.05 -25.94
C GLU A 198 22.62 -24.89 -25.39
N LEU A 199 22.30 -24.44 -24.17
CA LEU A 199 23.01 -23.35 -23.52
C LEU A 199 24.35 -23.82 -22.91
N PRO A 200 25.39 -22.97 -22.94
CA PRO A 200 26.57 -23.15 -22.10
C PRO A 200 26.20 -23.35 -20.62
N THR A 201 26.92 -24.21 -19.91
CA THR A 201 26.57 -24.65 -18.55
C THR A 201 26.42 -23.50 -17.55
N ASP A 202 27.25 -22.46 -17.66
CA ASP A 202 27.18 -21.23 -16.87
C ASP A 202 25.88 -20.47 -17.12
N LYS A 203 25.51 -20.25 -18.40
CA LYS A 203 24.28 -19.57 -18.80
C LYS A 203 23.05 -20.36 -18.44
N GLN A 204 23.08 -21.67 -18.63
CA GLN A 204 22.02 -22.59 -18.21
C GLN A 204 21.75 -22.45 -16.70
N LYS A 205 22.80 -22.48 -15.87
CA LYS A 205 22.66 -22.34 -14.41
C LYS A 205 22.13 -20.97 -14.02
N ALA A 206 22.66 -19.90 -14.61
CA ALA A 206 22.23 -18.53 -14.30
C ALA A 206 20.76 -18.29 -14.70
N LEU A 207 20.38 -18.72 -15.90
CA LEU A 207 19.01 -18.57 -16.39
C LEU A 207 18.04 -19.46 -15.61
N GLY A 208 18.45 -20.68 -15.24
CA GLY A 208 17.68 -21.57 -14.38
C GLY A 208 17.37 -20.97 -13.01
N LYS A 209 18.34 -20.25 -12.41
CA LYS A 209 18.09 -19.47 -11.17
C LYS A 209 17.05 -18.39 -11.40
N MET A 210 17.17 -17.61 -12.48
CA MET A 210 16.20 -16.55 -12.79
C MET A 210 14.79 -17.10 -13.03
N VAL A 211 14.65 -18.18 -13.79
CA VAL A 211 13.36 -18.88 -14.01
C VAL A 211 12.78 -19.38 -12.68
N SER A 212 13.62 -19.92 -11.80
CA SER A 212 13.18 -20.36 -10.47
C SER A 212 12.72 -19.19 -9.60
N VAL A 213 13.42 -18.05 -9.61
CA VAL A 213 13.01 -16.85 -8.88
C VAL A 213 11.65 -16.36 -9.38
N LEU A 214 11.45 -16.32 -10.70
CA LEU A 214 10.21 -15.85 -11.33
C LEU A 214 9.04 -16.84 -11.31
N SER A 215 9.22 -18.04 -10.74
CA SER A 215 8.18 -19.07 -10.72
C SER A 215 6.95 -18.65 -9.92
N ASP A 216 5.82 -19.28 -10.22
CA ASP A 216 4.55 -19.06 -9.50
C ASP A 216 4.65 -19.40 -8.01
N THR A 217 5.61 -20.24 -7.61
CA THR A 217 5.87 -20.60 -6.21
C THR A 217 6.78 -19.62 -5.46
N ASN A 218 7.45 -18.71 -6.16
CA ASN A 218 8.36 -17.71 -5.60
C ASN A 218 7.84 -16.29 -5.88
N ALA A 219 8.51 -15.54 -6.76
CA ALA A 219 8.14 -14.17 -7.08
C ALA A 219 6.75 -14.09 -7.69
N GLY A 220 6.32 -15.12 -8.45
CA GLY A 220 5.02 -15.09 -9.11
C GLY A 220 3.84 -14.98 -8.17
N LEU A 221 3.86 -15.68 -7.03
CA LEU A 221 2.85 -15.54 -5.99
C LEU A 221 2.82 -14.12 -5.42
N VAL A 222 3.99 -13.56 -5.11
CA VAL A 222 4.12 -12.20 -4.56
C VAL A 222 3.62 -11.17 -5.58
N PHE A 223 3.98 -11.32 -6.85
CA PHE A 223 3.52 -10.44 -7.93
C PHE A 223 2.01 -10.50 -8.09
N ASP A 224 1.42 -11.69 -8.05
CA ASP A 224 -0.02 -11.85 -8.16
C ASP A 224 -0.77 -11.23 -6.97
N GLN A 225 -0.20 -11.31 -5.76
CA GLN A 225 -0.71 -10.60 -4.59
C GLN A 225 -0.62 -9.08 -4.77
N ILE A 226 0.50 -8.54 -5.25
CA ILE A 226 0.65 -7.10 -5.55
C ILE A 226 -0.40 -6.65 -6.57
N ILE A 227 -0.55 -7.39 -7.68
CA ILE A 227 -1.53 -7.09 -8.73
C ILE A 227 -2.95 -7.11 -8.15
N SER A 228 -3.27 -8.06 -7.27
CA SER A 228 -4.61 -8.17 -6.66
C SER A 228 -5.00 -6.96 -5.79
N LEU A 229 -4.02 -6.18 -5.32
CA LEU A 229 -4.24 -4.98 -4.51
C LEU A 229 -4.46 -3.72 -5.36
N ARG A 230 -4.18 -3.75 -6.68
CA ARG A 230 -4.32 -2.58 -7.54
C ARG A 230 -5.70 -1.91 -7.49
N PRO A 231 -6.84 -2.64 -7.44
CA PRO A 231 -8.16 -2.00 -7.36
C PRO A 231 -8.32 -1.05 -6.17
N LEU A 232 -7.59 -1.25 -5.07
CA LEU A 232 -7.60 -0.32 -3.93
C LEU A 232 -6.89 1.00 -4.22
N LEU A 233 -5.91 1.02 -5.14
CA LEU A 233 -5.25 2.24 -5.59
C LEU A 233 -6.12 3.01 -6.58
N GLU A 234 -6.86 2.29 -7.42
CA GLU A 234 -7.70 2.85 -8.48
C GLU A 234 -9.09 3.26 -7.99
N GLU A 235 -9.43 3.00 -6.71
CA GLU A 235 -10.75 3.28 -6.16
C GLU A 235 -11.09 4.78 -6.25
N GLY A 236 -12.16 5.11 -6.97
CA GLY A 236 -12.62 6.48 -7.13
C GLY A 236 -11.81 7.31 -8.13
N LEU A 237 -10.87 6.70 -8.86
CA LEU A 237 -10.11 7.36 -9.92
C LEU A 237 -10.70 7.07 -11.30
N MET A 238 -10.56 8.02 -12.23
CA MET A 238 -10.92 7.85 -13.64
C MET A 238 -9.63 7.64 -14.43
N LEU A 239 -9.29 6.38 -14.72
CA LEU A 239 -8.06 6.00 -15.41
C LEU A 239 -8.39 5.32 -16.74
N ASP A 240 -7.62 5.65 -17.78
CA ASP A 240 -7.69 4.99 -19.07
C ASP A 240 -6.70 3.81 -19.10
N HIS A 241 -7.24 2.60 -19.17
CA HIS A 241 -6.46 1.37 -19.16
C HIS A 241 -5.91 0.97 -20.54
N GLU A 242 -6.30 1.66 -21.61
CA GLU A 242 -5.82 1.39 -22.98
C GLU A 242 -4.51 2.12 -23.31
N GLN A 243 -4.11 3.08 -22.47
CA GLN A 243 -2.88 3.85 -22.66
C GLN A 243 -1.61 3.01 -22.44
N SER A 244 -0.49 3.53 -22.96
CA SER A 244 0.83 2.97 -22.64
C SER A 244 1.08 3.00 -21.12
N LEU A 245 1.88 2.06 -20.62
CA LEU A 245 2.16 1.95 -19.18
C LEU A 245 2.70 3.26 -18.57
N THR A 246 3.54 3.98 -19.31
CA THR A 246 4.11 5.26 -18.88
C THR A 246 3.03 6.34 -18.77
N GLN A 247 2.12 6.43 -19.74
CA GLN A 247 1.01 7.39 -19.72
C GLN A 247 0.02 7.05 -18.61
N ARG A 248 -0.34 5.78 -18.47
CA ARG A 248 -1.22 5.29 -17.39
C ARG A 248 -0.64 5.59 -16.01
N ALA A 249 0.67 5.42 -15.82
CA ALA A 249 1.33 5.81 -14.57
C ALA A 249 1.28 7.33 -14.33
N ALA A 250 1.48 8.15 -15.37
CA ALA A 250 1.41 9.60 -15.26
C ALA A 250 -0.01 10.10 -14.96
N GLU A 251 -1.03 9.50 -15.58
CA GLU A 251 -2.44 9.79 -15.30
C GLU A 251 -2.79 9.43 -13.86
N PHE A 252 -2.44 8.22 -13.41
CA PHE A 252 -2.60 7.81 -12.02
C PHE A 252 -1.95 8.80 -11.05
N ASN A 253 -0.71 9.21 -11.34
CA ASN A 253 0.01 10.15 -10.49
C ASN A 253 -0.76 11.47 -10.28
N LYS A 254 -1.43 11.96 -11.33
CA LYS A 254 -2.21 13.21 -11.31
C LYS A 254 -3.55 13.02 -10.60
N GLU A 255 -4.28 11.97 -10.96
CA GLU A 255 -5.61 11.66 -10.41
C GLU A 255 -5.50 11.34 -8.92
N PHE A 256 -4.56 10.49 -8.51
CA PHE A 256 -4.39 10.09 -7.11
C PHE A 256 -3.94 11.24 -6.20
N GLU A 257 -3.05 12.12 -6.69
CA GLU A 257 -2.63 13.32 -5.96
C GLU A 257 -3.81 14.26 -5.73
N THR A 258 -4.67 14.44 -6.74
CA THR A 258 -5.90 15.22 -6.64
C THR A 258 -6.87 14.56 -5.66
N HIS A 259 -7.04 13.24 -5.76
CA HIS A 259 -7.90 12.47 -4.88
C HIS A 259 -7.47 12.58 -3.41
N CYS A 260 -6.17 12.49 -3.11
CA CYS A 260 -5.63 12.65 -1.76
C CYS A 260 -5.89 14.04 -1.18
N ARG A 261 -5.56 15.09 -1.95
CA ARG A 261 -5.74 16.50 -1.53
C ARG A 261 -7.18 16.81 -1.17
N PHE A 262 -8.12 16.35 -2.00
CA PHE A 262 -9.54 16.64 -1.86
C PHE A 262 -10.34 15.50 -1.21
N TYR A 263 -9.66 14.52 -0.61
CA TYR A 263 -10.32 13.38 0.02
C TYR A 263 -11.28 13.85 1.12
N LYS A 264 -12.55 13.46 0.98
CA LYS A 264 -13.61 13.72 1.96
C LYS A 264 -14.17 12.38 2.43
N PRO A 265 -13.93 11.98 3.69
CA PRO A 265 -14.50 10.77 4.26
C PRO A 265 -16.03 10.78 4.18
N ASN A 266 -16.63 9.61 3.96
CA ASN A 266 -18.09 9.49 3.94
C ASN A 266 -18.63 9.52 5.39
N ILE A 267 -18.98 10.72 5.85
CA ILE A 267 -19.40 10.97 7.23
C ILE A 267 -20.64 10.16 7.66
N ASN A 268 -21.52 9.82 6.72
CA ASN A 268 -22.73 9.05 7.01
C ASN A 268 -22.41 7.63 7.52
N LYS A 269 -21.25 7.08 7.16
CA LYS A 269 -20.79 5.78 7.66
C LYS A 269 -20.29 5.82 9.11
N VAL A 270 -20.07 7.01 9.65
CA VAL A 270 -19.18 7.22 10.82
C VAL A 270 -19.85 8.04 11.91
N LYS A 271 -20.78 8.91 11.52
CA LYS A 271 -21.65 9.65 12.43
C LYS A 271 -22.32 8.74 13.47
N ASN A 272 -22.73 7.54 13.05
CA ASN A 272 -23.34 6.54 13.94
C ASN A 272 -22.36 5.90 14.94
N LEU A 273 -21.05 6.09 14.75
CA LEU A 273 -20.01 5.62 15.65
C LEU A 273 -19.65 6.68 16.70
N ILE A 274 -19.99 7.96 16.49
CA ILE A 274 -19.69 9.04 17.44
C ILE A 274 -20.56 8.85 18.69
N ARG A 275 -19.92 8.81 19.85
CA ARG A 275 -20.55 8.70 21.17
C ARG A 275 -20.40 10.02 21.89
N GLN A 276 -21.54 10.57 22.31
CA GLN A 276 -21.64 11.69 23.24
C GLN A 276 -22.14 11.18 24.58
#